data_AF-A0A2V3ZRL1-F1
#
_entry.id   AF-A0A2V3ZRL1-F1
#
_cell.length_a   1.000
_cell.length_b   1.000
_cell.length_c   1.000
_cell.angle_alpha   90.00
_cell.angle_beta   90.00
_cell.angle_gamma   90.00
#
_symmetry.space_group_name_H-M   'P 1'
#
loop_
_entity.id
_entity.type
_entity.pdbx_description
1 polymer ?
#
loop_
_entity_poly.entity_id
_entity_poly.type
_entity_poly.pdbx_seq_one_letter_code
_entity_poly.pdbx_strand_id
1 'polypeptide(L)'
;MTMDKDTINLEDIIQVIVGSSALTIPVAFSEESWRLSETLPTLNLIVIVILSLLFINIYSFQGIFQGHIKHRLQHFLFRTLIDYGVTFIVVFIILFALNRMPILEEPLIAIKRIIILSFPASMGGVIVDGFDKE
;
A
#
# COMPACT_ATOMS: atom_id res chain seq x y z
N MET A 1 23.84 -20.09 1.27
CA MET A 1 23.28 -19.39 0.10
C MET A 1 22.71 -18.10 0.64
N THR A 2 23.49 -17.03 0.62
CA THR A 2 23.05 -15.70 1.08
C THR A 2 22.02 -15.20 0.09
N MET A 3 20.75 -15.21 0.50
CA MET A 3 19.67 -14.63 -0.28
C MET A 3 19.96 -13.14 -0.41
N ASP A 4 19.91 -12.63 -1.63
CA ASP A 4 20.14 -11.21 -1.91
C ASP A 4 19.06 -10.39 -1.20
N LYS A 5 19.45 -9.57 -0.21
CA LYS A 5 18.54 -8.77 0.63
C LYS A 5 17.64 -7.84 -0.19
N ASP A 6 18.01 -7.58 -1.45
CA ASP A 6 17.27 -6.74 -2.39
C ASP A 6 16.10 -7.44 -3.08
N THR A 7 16.06 -8.78 -3.04
CA THR A 7 15.03 -9.58 -3.71
C THR A 7 13.83 -9.80 -2.79
N ILE A 8 12.63 -9.56 -3.32
CA ILE A 8 11.42 -9.79 -2.55
C ILE A 8 11.20 -11.29 -2.33
N ASN A 9 10.87 -11.67 -1.11
CA ASN A 9 10.58 -13.04 -0.73
C ASN A 9 9.16 -13.16 -0.11
N LEU A 10 8.78 -14.37 0.30
CA LEU A 10 7.44 -14.61 0.87
C LEU A 10 7.24 -13.93 2.22
N GLU A 11 8.28 -13.84 3.04
CA GLU A 11 8.24 -13.17 4.34
C GLU A 11 7.97 -11.66 4.16
N ASP A 12 8.63 -11.01 3.21
CA ASP A 12 8.38 -9.60 2.86
C ASP A 12 6.89 -9.38 2.48
N ILE A 13 6.31 -10.27 1.65
CA ILE A 13 4.89 -10.20 1.27
C ILE A 13 3.98 -10.35 2.50
N ILE A 14 4.27 -11.28 3.40
CA ILE A 14 3.50 -11.47 4.64
C ILE A 14 3.59 -10.23 5.52
N GLN A 15 4.77 -9.62 5.64
CA GLN A 15 5.00 -8.39 6.39
C GLN A 15 4.18 -7.23 5.80
N VAL A 16 4.18 -7.06 4.47
CA VAL A 16 3.33 -6.06 3.80
C VAL A 16 1.86 -6.31 4.08
N ILE A 17 1.39 -7.57 4.05
CA ILE A 17 -0.01 -7.92 4.35
C ILE A 17 -0.38 -7.54 5.78
N VAL A 18 0.44 -7.94 6.76
CA VAL A 18 0.20 -7.70 8.18
C VAL A 18 0.23 -6.20 8.48
N GLY A 19 1.27 -5.50 8.01
CA GLY A 19 1.41 -4.06 8.18
C GLY A 19 0.29 -3.27 7.52
N SER A 20 -0.08 -3.64 6.28
CA SER A 20 -1.20 -3.00 5.57
C SER A 20 -2.52 -3.20 6.31
N SER A 21 -2.77 -4.41 6.80
CA SER A 21 -4.00 -4.72 7.54
C SER A 21 -4.09 -3.93 8.85
N ALA A 22 -2.98 -3.84 9.58
CA ALA A 22 -2.93 -3.14 10.87
C ALA A 22 -3.37 -1.67 10.78
N LEU A 23 -2.99 -0.97 9.71
CA LEU A 23 -3.41 0.42 9.50
C LEU A 23 -4.74 0.55 8.76
N THR A 24 -5.04 -0.33 7.82
CA THR A 24 -6.27 -0.22 7.00
C THR A 24 -7.52 -0.52 7.79
N ILE A 25 -7.52 -1.60 8.56
CA ILE A 25 -8.72 -2.11 9.25
C ILE A 25 -9.40 -1.03 10.10
N PRO A 26 -8.72 -0.33 11.02
CA PRO A 26 -9.37 0.70 11.82
C PRO A 26 -9.90 1.87 10.98
N VAL A 27 -9.21 2.24 9.91
CA VAL A 27 -9.66 3.32 9.00
C VAL A 27 -10.86 2.87 8.17
N ALA A 28 -10.86 1.63 7.69
CA ALA A 28 -11.94 1.05 6.89
C ALA A 28 -13.23 0.85 7.69
N PHE A 29 -13.17 0.78 9.02
CA PHE A 29 -14.34 0.75 9.88
C PHE A 29 -14.99 2.12 10.13
N SER A 30 -14.32 3.22 9.77
CA SER A 30 -14.85 4.57 9.94
C SER A 30 -15.74 4.97 8.77
N GLU A 31 -16.93 5.50 9.07
CA GLU A 31 -17.86 6.03 8.06
C GLU A 31 -17.28 7.25 7.34
N GLU A 32 -16.41 8.01 8.00
CA GLU A 32 -15.71 9.15 7.39
C GLU A 32 -14.86 8.70 6.20
N SER A 33 -14.21 7.53 6.29
CA SER A 33 -13.43 6.97 5.18
C SER A 33 -14.32 6.65 3.97
N TRP A 34 -15.54 6.18 4.22
CA TRP A 34 -16.52 5.84 3.21
C TRP A 34 -17.07 7.08 2.53
N ARG A 35 -17.46 8.10 3.31
CA ARG A 35 -17.96 9.38 2.81
C ARG A 35 -16.90 10.18 2.06
N LEU A 36 -15.64 10.06 2.47
CA LEU A 36 -14.52 10.68 1.74
C LEU A 36 -14.44 10.15 0.30
N SER A 37 -14.68 8.84 0.09
CA SER A 37 -14.68 8.27 -1.26
C SER A 37 -15.80 8.80 -2.17
N GLU A 38 -16.94 9.22 -1.59
CA GLU A 38 -18.06 9.80 -2.33
C GLU A 38 -17.81 11.28 -2.69
N THR A 39 -17.26 12.03 -1.74
CA THR A 39 -17.13 13.49 -1.83
C THR A 39 -15.82 13.98 -2.44
N LEU A 40 -14.76 13.16 -2.41
CA LEU A 40 -13.44 13.59 -2.86
C LEU A 40 -13.40 13.77 -4.39
N PRO A 41 -12.96 14.94 -4.89
CA PRO A 41 -12.76 15.16 -6.32
C PRO A 41 -11.72 14.19 -6.89
N THR A 42 -11.95 13.72 -8.12
CA THR A 42 -11.08 12.71 -8.75
C THR A 42 -9.63 13.19 -8.92
N LEU A 43 -9.40 14.49 -9.11
CA LEU A 43 -8.05 15.06 -9.21
C LEU A 43 -7.25 14.90 -7.92
N ASN A 44 -7.90 14.99 -6.75
CA ASN A 44 -7.23 14.82 -5.47
C ASN A 44 -6.78 13.37 -5.23
N LEU A 45 -7.39 12.38 -5.91
CA LEU A 45 -6.92 10.99 -5.85
C LEU A 45 -5.54 10.84 -6.47
N ILE A 46 -5.24 11.59 -7.54
CA ILE A 46 -3.90 11.57 -8.16
C ILE A 46 -2.87 12.00 -7.12
N VAL A 47 -3.18 13.03 -6.32
CA VAL A 47 -2.33 13.48 -5.22
C VAL A 47 -2.16 12.38 -4.17
N ILE A 48 -3.23 11.68 -3.78
CA ILE A 48 -3.16 10.57 -2.82
C ILE A 48 -2.28 9.42 -3.34
N VAL A 49 -2.40 9.05 -4.63
CA VAL A 49 -1.56 8.03 -5.24
C VAL A 49 -0.09 8.46 -5.25
N ILE A 50 0.18 9.71 -5.65
CA ILE A 50 1.55 10.26 -5.63
C ILE A 50 2.13 10.24 -4.22
N LEU A 51 1.35 10.65 -3.21
CA LEU A 51 1.77 10.60 -1.82
C LEU A 51 2.03 9.15 -1.35
N SER A 52 1.14 8.22 -1.67
CA SER A 52 1.32 6.79 -1.34
C SER A 52 2.64 6.27 -1.90
N LEU A 53 2.88 6.48 -3.19
CA LEU A 53 4.13 6.09 -3.84
C LEU A 53 5.33 6.79 -3.20
N LEU A 54 5.23 8.09 -2.92
CA LEU A 54 6.31 8.84 -2.28
C LEU A 54 6.68 8.26 -0.90
N PHE A 55 5.70 7.90 -0.06
CA PHE A 55 5.97 7.27 1.24
C PHE A 55 6.63 5.90 1.11
N ILE A 56 6.14 5.05 0.20
CA ILE A 56 6.74 3.74 -0.08
C ILE A 56 8.19 3.93 -0.54
N ASN A 57 8.43 4.83 -1.50
CA ASN A 57 9.76 5.05 -2.06
C ASN A 57 10.74 5.63 -1.04
N ILE A 58 10.31 6.61 -0.22
CA ILE A 58 11.16 7.20 0.83
C ILE A 58 11.55 6.13 1.85
N TYR A 59 10.59 5.34 2.32
CA TYR A 59 10.85 4.30 3.31
C TYR A 59 11.72 3.20 2.72
N SER A 60 11.41 2.70 1.52
CA SER A 60 12.22 1.68 0.85
C SER A 60 13.64 2.16 0.56
N PHE A 61 13.82 3.43 0.18
CA PHE A 61 15.15 3.98 -0.09
C PHE A 61 16.05 3.99 1.16
N GLN A 62 15.50 4.42 2.30
CA GLN A 62 16.26 4.54 3.54
C GLN A 62 16.34 3.21 4.31
N GLY A 63 15.20 2.54 4.50
CA GLY A 63 15.09 1.33 5.32
C GLY A 63 15.65 0.07 4.66
N ILE A 64 15.40 -0.14 3.36
CA ILE A 64 15.84 -1.37 2.68
C ILE A 64 17.14 -1.17 1.89
N PHE A 65 17.22 -0.10 1.09
CA PHE A 65 18.37 0.11 0.20
C PHE A 65 19.49 0.96 0.83
N GLN A 66 19.33 1.40 2.08
CA GLN A 66 20.34 2.16 2.84
C GLN A 66 20.95 3.34 2.05
N GLY A 67 20.16 4.00 1.20
CA GLY A 67 20.61 5.13 0.37
C GLY A 67 21.38 4.78 -0.93
N HIS A 68 21.58 3.50 -1.25
CA HIS A 68 22.42 3.05 -2.38
C HIS A 68 21.63 2.37 -3.51
N ILE A 69 20.97 3.17 -4.38
CA ILE A 69 20.15 2.64 -5.49
C ILE A 69 20.88 2.55 -6.85
N LYS A 70 22.03 3.22 -7.03
CA LYS A 70 22.58 3.53 -8.38
C LYS A 70 22.72 2.35 -9.37
N HIS A 71 22.91 1.11 -8.90
CA HIS A 71 23.01 -0.06 -9.77
C HIS A 71 21.83 -1.06 -9.62
N ARG A 72 20.82 -0.72 -8.81
CA ARG A 72 19.72 -1.60 -8.36
C ARG A 72 18.32 -1.01 -8.61
N LEU A 73 18.22 0.00 -9.48
CA LEU A 73 16.97 0.73 -9.74
C LEU A 73 15.81 -0.19 -10.16
N GLN A 74 16.08 -1.25 -10.92
CA GLN A 74 15.06 -2.22 -11.33
C GLN A 74 14.45 -2.93 -10.12
N HIS A 75 15.27 -3.45 -9.20
CA HIS A 75 14.81 -4.12 -7.98
C HIS A 75 13.98 -3.17 -7.10
N PHE A 76 14.44 -1.93 -6.95
CA PHE A 76 13.73 -0.90 -6.20
C PHE A 76 12.32 -0.60 -6.76
N LEU A 77 12.20 -0.44 -8.08
CA LEU A 77 10.92 -0.19 -8.75
C LEU A 77 9.98 -1.40 -8.67
N PHE A 78 10.49 -2.61 -8.89
CA PHE A 78 9.70 -3.84 -8.76
C PHE A 78 9.18 -4.02 -7.34
N ARG A 79 10.00 -3.74 -6.34
CA ARG A 79 9.60 -3.84 -4.93
C ARG A 79 8.47 -2.87 -4.60
N THR A 80 8.63 -1.59 -4.95
CA THR A 80 7.58 -0.57 -4.80
C THR A 80 6.27 -0.98 -5.46
N LEU A 81 6.33 -1.56 -6.67
CA LEU A 81 5.15 -2.02 -7.39
C LEU A 81 4.48 -3.21 -6.69
N ILE A 82 5.26 -4.15 -6.16
CA ILE A 82 4.73 -5.32 -5.45
C ILE A 82 4.13 -4.90 -4.11
N ASP A 83 4.83 -4.09 -3.32
CA ASP A 83 4.34 -3.60 -2.02
C ASP A 83 2.98 -2.90 -2.20
N TYR A 84 2.90 -1.99 -3.17
CA TYR A 84 1.66 -1.27 -3.45
C TYR A 84 0.57 -2.19 -4.02
N GLY A 85 0.94 -3.13 -4.90
CA GLY A 85 0.01 -4.12 -5.45
C GLY A 85 -0.59 -5.05 -4.39
N VAL A 86 0.23 -5.55 -3.48
CA VAL A 86 -0.20 -6.36 -2.33
C VAL A 86 -1.12 -5.54 -1.44
N THR A 87 -0.77 -4.29 -1.15
CA THR A 87 -1.63 -3.37 -0.41
C THR A 87 -3.01 -3.21 -1.06
N PHE A 88 -3.10 -3.04 -2.38
CA PHE A 88 -4.39 -2.97 -3.08
C PHE A 88 -5.23 -4.22 -2.87
N ILE A 89 -4.63 -5.41 -2.94
CA ILE A 89 -5.31 -6.69 -2.72
C ILE A 89 -5.83 -6.77 -1.28
N VAL A 90 -5.02 -6.38 -0.29
CA VAL A 90 -5.42 -6.37 1.12
C VAL A 90 -6.63 -5.47 1.35
N VAL A 91 -6.57 -4.22 0.84
CA VAL A 91 -7.68 -3.27 0.97
C VAL A 91 -8.94 -3.78 0.28
N PHE A 92 -8.80 -4.37 -0.92
CA PHE A 92 -9.91 -4.99 -1.63
C PHE A 92 -10.59 -6.07 -0.77
N ILE A 93 -9.80 -7.01 -0.23
CA ILE A 93 -10.31 -8.12 0.59
C ILE A 93 -11.03 -7.58 1.82
N ILE A 94 -10.47 -6.58 2.50
CA ILE A 94 -11.09 -5.94 3.67
C ILE A 94 -12.42 -5.31 3.27
N LEU A 95 -12.45 -4.44 2.26
CA LEU A 95 -13.68 -3.77 1.83
C LEU A 95 -14.76 -4.75 1.38
N PHE A 96 -14.36 -5.82 0.71
CA PHE A 96 -15.24 -6.91 0.31
C PHE A 96 -15.84 -7.62 1.54
N ALA A 97 -15.00 -7.97 2.53
CA ALA A 97 -15.44 -8.60 3.77
C ALA A 97 -16.38 -7.71 4.59
N LEU A 98 -16.21 -6.39 4.53
CA LEU A 98 -17.07 -5.42 5.22
C LEU A 98 -18.39 -5.15 4.48
N ASN A 99 -18.60 -5.73 3.30
CA ASN A 99 -19.71 -5.39 2.40
C ASN A 99 -19.77 -3.86 2.13
N ARG A 100 -18.60 -3.23 1.99
CA ARG A 100 -18.42 -1.79 1.76
C ARG A 100 -17.77 -1.52 0.41
N MET A 101 -17.99 -2.41 -0.56
CA MET A 101 -17.42 -2.31 -1.89
C MET A 101 -18.52 -2.29 -2.96
N PRO A 102 -19.04 -1.09 -3.33
CA PRO A 102 -20.15 -0.96 -4.28
C PRO A 102 -19.67 -1.12 -5.73
N ILE A 103 -19.07 -2.26 -6.07
CA ILE A 103 -18.48 -2.50 -7.41
C ILE A 103 -19.56 -2.50 -8.49
N LEU A 104 -20.75 -3.01 -8.17
CA LEU A 104 -21.82 -3.19 -9.15
C LEU A 104 -22.65 -1.93 -9.34
N GLU A 105 -22.98 -1.22 -8.25
CA GLU A 105 -23.78 0.00 -8.32
C GLU A 105 -22.93 1.21 -8.68
N GLU A 106 -21.79 1.38 -8.01
CA GLU A 106 -20.96 2.59 -8.10
C GLU A 106 -19.45 2.28 -8.25
N PRO A 107 -19.03 1.72 -9.40
CA PRO A 107 -17.65 1.27 -9.62
C PRO A 107 -16.60 2.36 -9.38
N LEU A 108 -16.93 3.61 -9.71
CA LEU A 108 -16.02 4.73 -9.49
C LEU A 108 -15.76 4.94 -8.00
N ILE A 109 -16.80 4.91 -7.16
CA ILE A 109 -16.66 5.06 -5.70
C ILE A 109 -15.89 3.90 -5.10
N ALA A 110 -16.12 2.67 -5.58
CA ALA A 110 -15.33 1.51 -5.17
C ALA A 110 -13.83 1.73 -5.43
N ILE A 111 -13.45 2.20 -6.63
CA ILE A 111 -12.05 2.51 -6.96
C ILE A 111 -11.50 3.62 -6.06
N LYS A 112 -12.26 4.70 -5.84
CA LYS A 112 -11.86 5.80 -4.94
C LYS A 112 -11.58 5.29 -3.54
N ARG A 113 -12.46 4.45 -3.00
CA ARG A 113 -12.35 3.92 -1.63
C ARG A 113 -11.11 3.04 -1.48
N ILE A 114 -10.82 2.21 -2.48
CA ILE A 114 -9.59 1.42 -2.50
C ILE A 114 -8.37 2.35 -2.47
N ILE A 115 -8.26 3.33 -3.38
CA ILE A 115 -7.10 4.24 -3.45
C ILE A 115 -6.90 5.00 -2.13
N ILE A 116 -7.98 5.54 -1.57
CA ILE A 116 -7.94 6.31 -0.31
C ILE A 116 -7.44 5.44 0.84
N LEU A 117 -7.93 4.21 0.95
CA LEU A 117 -7.53 3.28 2.02
C LEU A 117 -6.15 2.67 1.77
N SER A 118 -5.74 2.50 0.51
CA SER A 118 -4.39 2.02 0.16
C SER A 118 -3.29 2.98 0.59
N PHE A 119 -3.58 4.27 0.79
CA PHE A 119 -2.61 5.23 1.31
C PHE A 119 -2.09 4.85 2.72
N PRO A 120 -2.91 4.87 3.79
CA PRO A 120 -2.45 4.45 5.12
C PRO A 120 -2.04 2.97 5.16
N ALA A 121 -2.69 2.12 4.36
CA ALA A 121 -2.31 0.71 4.24
C ALA A 121 -0.85 0.52 3.80
N SER A 122 -0.46 1.17 2.69
CA SER A 122 0.87 0.99 2.12
C SER A 122 1.98 1.50 3.03
N MET A 123 1.71 2.54 3.83
CA MET A 123 2.61 2.98 4.89
C MET A 123 2.85 1.87 5.92
N GLY A 124 1.77 1.23 6.39
CA GLY A 124 1.89 0.13 7.35
C GLY A 124 2.63 -1.05 6.75
N GLY A 125 2.32 -1.41 5.51
CA GLY A 125 2.96 -2.51 4.80
C GLY A 125 4.47 -2.31 4.64
N VAL A 126 4.89 -1.18 4.09
CA VAL A 126 6.32 -0.90 3.83
C VAL A 126 7.11 -0.76 5.13
N ILE A 127 6.50 -0.23 6.21
CA ILE A 127 7.17 -0.08 7.51
C ILE A 127 7.55 -1.44 8.08
N VAL A 128 6.59 -2.37 8.12
CA VAL A 128 6.79 -3.70 8.69
C VAL A 128 7.77 -4.50 7.83
N ASP A 129 7.69 -4.36 6.52
CA ASP A 129 8.59 -4.99 5.56
C ASP A 129 10.06 -4.51 5.68
N GLY A 130 10.30 -3.28 6.16
CA GLY A 130 11.66 -2.81 6.42
C GLY A 130 12.29 -3.29 7.72
N PHE A 131 11.54 -3.92 8.65
CA PHE A 131 12.06 -4.23 9.99
C PHE A 131 13.16 -5.30 10.01
N ASP A 132 13.20 -6.23 9.05
CA ASP A 132 14.23 -7.28 9.03
C ASP A 132 15.49 -6.88 8.21
N LYS A 133 15.40 -5.77 7.46
CA LYS A 133 16.39 -5.39 6.46
C LYS A 133 17.52 -4.53 7.04
N GLU A 134 17.39 -4.07 8.28
CA GLU A 134 18.46 -3.47 9.09
C GLU A 134 19.69 -4.39 9.26
#